data_AF-A0A0G4MAY4-F1
#
_entry.id   AF-A0A0G4MAY4-F1
#
_cell.length_a   1.000
_cell.length_b   1.000
_cell.length_c   1.000
_cell.angle_alpha   90.00
_cell.angle_beta   90.00
_cell.angle_gamma   90.00
#
_symmetry.space_group_name_H-M   'P 1'
#
loop_
_entity.id
_entity.type
_entity.pdbx_description
1 polymer ?
#
loop_
_entity_poly.entity_id
_entity_poly.type
_entity_poly.pdbx_seq_one_letter_code
_entity_poly.pdbx_strand_id
1 'polypeptide(L)'
;PINDLDSAGTIATFSATLLWIGLPRQGIFLSAREKADYIALWRWVGHVIGAPTDPFATPAAARATMESLLLSELHPSATSATLANNVLTGMADQPPGHVSRPFLAAETYWLNGPRLAEALRVERPRGWLRRCYFSVLVLGQCLFFAAMSYSHKWVPRWDAARRERLRRTLYDLTVRRGELGALGAETAFEFQYVPVLDTMATEVGTLDEAMRRGRELGVGSHERRSLW
;
A
#
# COMPACT_ATOMS: atom_id res chain seq x y z
N PRO A 1 -14.92 -1.17 18.87
CA PRO A 1 -13.89 -1.50 17.86
C PRO A 1 -14.49 -1.28 16.48
N ILE A 2 -13.75 -0.65 15.55
CA ILE A 2 -14.27 -0.29 14.23
C ILE A 2 -15.48 0.66 14.37
N ASN A 3 -15.30 1.72 15.14
CA ASN A 3 -16.30 2.80 15.23
C ASN A 3 -16.11 3.82 14.09
N ASP A 4 -16.98 4.83 14.04
CA ASP A 4 -16.94 5.90 13.03
C ASP A 4 -15.57 6.59 12.91
N LEU A 5 -14.88 6.81 14.04
CA LEU A 5 -13.55 7.41 14.06
C LEU A 5 -12.50 6.47 13.46
N ASP A 6 -12.53 5.18 13.81
CA ASP A 6 -11.66 4.14 13.26
C ASP A 6 -11.85 4.01 11.73
N SER A 7 -13.11 4.02 11.29
CA SER A 7 -13.48 3.97 9.87
C SER A 7 -13.03 5.23 9.13
N ALA A 8 -13.23 6.41 9.71
CA ALA A 8 -12.71 7.66 9.16
C ALA A 8 -11.19 7.67 9.08
N GLY A 9 -10.48 7.14 10.09
CA GLY A 9 -9.02 6.99 10.03
C GLY A 9 -8.54 6.06 8.92
N THR A 10 -9.27 4.98 8.69
CA THR A 10 -8.99 4.07 7.56
C THR A 10 -9.20 4.78 6.22
N ILE A 11 -10.34 5.45 6.02
CA ILE A 11 -10.60 6.22 4.79
C ILE A 11 -9.54 7.32 4.60
N ALA A 12 -9.17 8.06 5.65
CA ALA A 12 -8.15 9.10 5.58
C ALA A 12 -6.79 8.54 5.16
N THR A 13 -6.42 7.35 5.65
CA THR A 13 -5.16 6.67 5.31
C THR A 13 -5.09 6.32 3.83
N PHE A 14 -6.17 5.81 3.24
CA PHE A 14 -6.19 5.46 1.82
C PHE A 14 -6.44 6.66 0.88
N SER A 15 -6.99 7.76 1.41
CA SER A 15 -7.34 8.94 0.63
C SER A 15 -6.37 10.11 0.87
N ALA A 16 -6.60 10.88 1.92
CA ALA A 16 -5.89 12.11 2.22
C ALA A 16 -4.38 11.89 2.47
N THR A 17 -4.00 10.86 3.23
CA THR A 17 -2.58 10.55 3.49
C THR A 17 -1.83 10.30 2.20
N LEU A 18 -2.44 9.62 1.23
CA LEU A 18 -1.82 9.43 -0.08
C LEU A 18 -1.63 10.76 -0.82
N LEU A 19 -2.62 11.66 -0.81
CA LEU A 19 -2.57 12.93 -1.52
C LEU A 19 -1.56 13.94 -0.95
N TRP A 20 -1.47 14.05 0.37
CA TRP A 20 -0.67 15.08 1.04
C TRP A 20 0.66 14.58 1.60
N ILE A 21 0.85 13.26 1.72
CA ILE A 21 2.09 12.66 2.24
C ILE A 21 2.70 11.72 1.20
N GLY A 22 1.96 10.69 0.77
CA GLY A 22 2.50 9.60 -0.06
C GLY A 22 2.99 10.05 -1.45
N LEU A 23 2.12 10.70 -2.24
CA LEU A 23 2.44 11.16 -3.59
C LEU A 23 3.51 12.27 -3.61
N PRO A 24 3.45 13.31 -2.75
CA PRO A 24 4.50 14.31 -2.68
C PRO A 24 5.89 13.74 -2.36
N ARG A 25 5.98 12.73 -1.47
CA ARG A 25 7.25 12.05 -1.15
C ARG A 25 7.83 11.24 -2.33
N GLN A 26 7.03 11.00 -3.36
CA GLN A 26 7.43 10.39 -4.62
C GLN A 26 7.60 11.42 -5.76
N GLY A 27 7.46 12.71 -5.48
CA GLY A 27 7.56 13.79 -6.47
C GLY A 27 6.30 13.97 -7.33
N ILE A 28 5.17 13.40 -6.92
CA ILE A 28 3.90 13.47 -7.65
C ILE A 28 2.99 14.50 -6.97
N PHE A 29 2.62 15.53 -7.72
CA PHE A 29 1.79 16.64 -7.26
C PHE A 29 0.55 16.77 -8.13
N LEU A 30 -0.60 16.52 -7.51
CA LEU A 30 -1.90 16.64 -8.15
C LEU A 30 -2.39 18.10 -8.17
N SER A 31 -3.12 18.44 -9.23
CA SER A 31 -3.91 19.67 -9.34
C SER A 31 -5.07 19.70 -8.33
N ALA A 32 -5.66 20.88 -8.13
CA ALA A 32 -6.82 21.03 -7.24
C ALA A 32 -8.00 20.16 -7.67
N ARG A 33 -8.22 20.02 -8.98
CA ARG A 33 -9.29 19.19 -9.56
C ARG A 33 -9.05 17.70 -9.31
N GLU A 34 -7.85 17.21 -9.61
CA GLU A 34 -7.49 15.80 -9.37
C GLU A 34 -7.65 15.43 -7.88
N LYS A 35 -7.30 16.34 -6.96
CA LYS A 35 -7.53 16.14 -5.52
C LYS A 35 -9.02 16.08 -5.18
N ALA A 36 -9.83 16.98 -5.73
CA ALA A 36 -11.27 16.98 -5.52
C ALA A 36 -11.94 15.69 -6.02
N ASP A 37 -11.57 15.25 -7.23
CA ASP A 37 -12.09 14.02 -7.84
C ASP A 37 -11.68 12.78 -7.02
N TYR A 38 -10.43 12.72 -6.56
CA TYR A 38 -9.93 11.60 -5.75
C TYR A 38 -10.59 11.53 -4.37
N ILE A 39 -10.79 12.67 -3.70
CA ILE A 39 -11.51 12.73 -2.43
C ILE A 39 -12.99 12.38 -2.61
N ALA A 40 -13.62 12.82 -3.70
CA ALA A 40 -15.01 12.46 -4.00
C ALA A 40 -15.18 10.95 -4.19
N LEU A 41 -14.23 10.29 -4.88
CA LEU A 41 -14.20 8.82 -5.01
C LEU A 41 -14.14 8.14 -3.64
N TRP A 42 -13.20 8.54 -2.78
CA TRP A 42 -13.06 7.93 -1.46
C TRP A 42 -14.20 8.25 -0.51
N ARG A 43 -14.84 9.42 -0.64
CA ARG A 43 -16.09 9.73 0.06
C ARG A 43 -17.22 8.79 -0.38
N TRP A 44 -17.30 8.48 -1.68
CA TRP A 44 -18.26 7.50 -2.18
C TRP A 44 -17.95 6.09 -1.66
N VAL A 45 -16.68 5.66 -1.65
CA VAL A 45 -16.29 4.38 -1.02
C VAL A 45 -16.71 4.36 0.45
N GLY A 46 -16.46 5.45 1.18
CA GLY A 46 -16.91 5.62 2.56
C GLY A 46 -18.42 5.41 2.71
N HIS A 47 -19.22 6.04 1.84
CA HIS A 47 -20.68 5.84 1.82
C HIS A 47 -21.07 4.38 1.61
N VAL A 48 -20.44 3.70 0.64
CA VAL A 48 -20.73 2.30 0.30
C VAL A 48 -20.44 1.35 1.47
N ILE A 49 -19.35 1.58 2.21
CA ILE A 49 -18.97 0.74 3.35
C ILE A 49 -19.58 1.18 4.68
N GLY A 50 -20.45 2.20 4.68
CA GLY A 50 -21.11 2.72 5.88
C GLY A 50 -20.20 3.55 6.79
N ALA A 51 -19.10 4.12 6.27
CA ALA A 51 -18.20 5.00 7.01
C ALA A 51 -18.64 6.48 6.94
N PRO A 52 -18.21 7.34 7.90
CA PRO A 52 -18.53 8.77 7.88
C PRO A 52 -18.02 9.47 6.63
N THR A 53 -18.89 10.31 6.02
CA THR A 53 -18.58 11.00 4.76
C THR A 53 -18.35 12.50 4.91
N ASP A 54 -18.91 13.12 5.96
CA ASP A 54 -18.75 14.55 6.26
C ASP A 54 -17.29 14.99 6.42
N PRO A 55 -16.41 14.23 7.10
CA PRO A 55 -14.98 14.59 7.19
C PRO A 55 -14.28 14.68 5.83
N PHE A 56 -14.85 14.05 4.80
CA PHE A 56 -14.33 14.00 3.44
C PHE A 56 -15.17 14.80 2.44
N ALA A 57 -16.03 15.70 2.92
CA ALA A 57 -16.91 16.49 2.06
C ALA A 57 -16.17 17.40 1.07
N THR A 58 -14.98 17.88 1.45
CA THR A 58 -14.10 18.69 0.61
C THR A 58 -12.63 18.27 0.80
N PRO A 59 -11.72 18.60 -0.14
CA PRO A 59 -10.29 18.35 0.07
C PRO A 59 -9.72 19.04 1.31
N ALA A 60 -10.22 20.23 1.67
CA ALA A 60 -9.78 20.93 2.86
C ALA A 60 -10.20 20.20 4.14
N ALA A 61 -11.46 19.75 4.21
CA ALA A 61 -11.96 18.95 5.33
C ALA A 61 -11.23 17.60 5.45
N ALA A 62 -11.00 16.91 4.33
CA ALA A 62 -10.27 15.65 4.29
C ALA A 62 -8.85 15.81 4.82
N ARG A 63 -8.17 16.89 4.43
CA ARG A 63 -6.83 17.22 4.92
C ARG A 63 -6.82 17.52 6.42
N ALA A 64 -7.75 18.35 6.90
CA ALA A 64 -7.84 18.68 8.31
C ALA A 64 -8.12 17.44 9.17
N THR A 65 -8.98 16.54 8.68
CA THR A 65 -9.27 15.25 9.30
C THR A 65 -8.01 14.38 9.40
N MET A 66 -7.28 14.24 8.29
CA MET A 66 -6.00 13.51 8.26
C MET A 66 -4.99 14.09 9.24
N GLU A 67 -4.78 15.42 9.24
CA GLU A 67 -3.84 16.08 10.14
C GLU A 67 -4.24 15.88 11.61
N SER A 68 -5.53 15.96 11.93
CA SER A 68 -6.04 15.73 13.28
C SER A 68 -5.79 14.30 13.75
N LEU A 69 -6.11 13.31 12.92
CA LEU A 69 -5.95 11.89 13.25
C LEU A 69 -4.47 11.49 13.36
N LEU A 70 -3.60 12.03 12.51
CA LEU A 70 -2.16 11.79 12.62
C LEU A 70 -1.57 12.34 13.92
N LEU A 71 -2.16 13.40 14.47
CA LEU A 71 -1.75 13.99 15.75
C LEU A 71 -2.36 13.27 16.95
N SER A 72 -3.64 12.88 16.88
CA SER A 72 -4.35 12.33 18.03
C SER A 72 -4.25 10.80 18.15
N GLU A 73 -4.25 10.06 17.04
CA GLU A 73 -4.41 8.61 17.03
C GLU A 73 -3.13 7.82 16.68
N LEU A 74 -2.10 8.46 16.10
CA LEU A 74 -0.90 7.76 15.64
C LEU A 74 0.04 7.41 16.79
N HIS A 75 -0.22 6.28 17.47
CA HIS A 75 0.59 5.75 18.57
C HIS A 75 1.14 4.36 18.25
N PRO A 76 2.38 4.24 17.75
CA PRO A 76 2.99 2.94 17.50
C PRO A 76 3.04 2.07 18.76
N SER A 77 2.53 0.85 18.65
CA SER A 77 2.50 -0.17 19.70
C SER A 77 3.31 -1.41 19.31
N ALA A 78 3.56 -2.30 20.27
CA ALA A 78 4.20 -3.59 20.02
C ALA A 78 3.46 -4.39 18.92
N THR A 79 2.12 -4.40 18.96
CA THR A 79 1.29 -5.05 17.95
C THR A 79 1.47 -4.41 16.58
N SER A 80 1.47 -3.08 16.47
CA SER A 80 1.68 -2.41 15.19
C SER A 80 3.08 -2.69 14.60
N ALA A 81 4.11 -2.83 15.44
CA ALA A 81 5.45 -3.19 14.99
C ALA A 81 5.49 -4.62 14.41
N THR A 82 4.83 -5.57 15.07
CA THR A 82 4.66 -6.93 14.55
C THR A 82 3.91 -6.93 13.22
N LEU A 83 2.76 -6.24 13.14
CA LEU A 83 1.96 -6.18 11.93
C LEU A 83 2.71 -5.53 10.75
N ALA A 84 3.40 -4.41 10.99
CA ALA A 84 4.19 -3.75 9.96
C ALA A 84 5.29 -4.68 9.41
N ASN A 85 6.00 -5.39 10.29
CA ASN A 85 7.04 -6.34 9.86
C ASN A 85 6.45 -7.56 9.16
N ASN A 86 5.28 -8.06 9.58
CA ASN A 86 4.58 -9.14 8.89
C ASN A 86 4.15 -8.72 7.48
N VAL A 87 3.72 -7.47 7.27
CA VAL A 87 3.43 -6.93 5.93
C VAL A 87 4.70 -6.92 5.07
N LEU A 88 5.82 -6.40 5.58
CA LEU A 88 7.09 -6.38 4.84
C LEU A 88 7.58 -7.78 4.48
N THR A 89 7.48 -8.72 5.41
CA THR A 89 7.86 -10.13 5.18
C THR A 89 6.91 -10.81 4.21
N GLY A 90 5.60 -10.57 4.32
CA GLY A 90 4.58 -11.14 3.45
C GLY A 90 4.65 -10.61 2.01
N MET A 91 5.15 -9.39 1.80
CA MET A 91 5.38 -8.82 0.47
C MET A 91 6.74 -9.18 -0.13
N ALA A 92 7.72 -9.52 0.71
CA ALA A 92 9.06 -9.81 0.25
C ALA A 92 9.09 -11.06 -0.65
N ASP A 93 9.85 -10.97 -1.73
CA ASP A 93 10.09 -12.04 -2.70
C ASP A 93 8.80 -12.61 -3.32
N GLN A 94 7.69 -11.89 -3.23
CA GLN A 94 6.42 -12.26 -3.87
C GLN A 94 6.34 -11.75 -5.31
N PRO A 95 5.66 -12.48 -6.21
CA PRO A 95 5.36 -11.98 -7.54
C PRO A 95 4.47 -10.72 -7.49
N PRO A 96 4.48 -9.86 -8.53
CA PRO A 96 5.26 -9.98 -9.77
C PRO A 96 6.67 -9.37 -9.70
N GLY A 97 6.95 -8.60 -8.65
CA GLY A 97 8.19 -7.81 -8.55
C GLY A 97 9.35 -8.52 -7.87
N HIS A 98 9.08 -9.57 -7.08
CA HIS A 98 10.06 -10.26 -6.22
C HIS A 98 10.97 -9.27 -5.48
N VAL A 99 10.34 -8.28 -4.87
CA VAL A 99 11.04 -7.18 -4.21
C VAL A 99 11.69 -7.67 -2.92
N SER A 100 12.97 -7.34 -2.74
CA SER A 100 13.69 -7.76 -1.54
C SER A 100 13.19 -7.04 -0.28
N ARG A 101 13.18 -7.73 0.86
CA ARG A 101 12.80 -7.12 2.16
C ARG A 101 13.60 -5.85 2.51
N PRO A 102 14.93 -5.76 2.29
CA PRO A 102 15.68 -4.53 2.56
C PRO A 102 15.28 -3.34 1.67
N PHE A 103 14.80 -3.61 0.45
CA PHE A 103 14.25 -2.57 -0.42
C PHE A 103 12.92 -2.04 0.13
N LEU A 104 11.99 -2.93 0.51
CA LEU A 104 10.73 -2.56 1.16
C LEU A 104 10.95 -1.77 2.47
N ALA A 105 11.97 -2.16 3.25
CA ALA A 105 12.37 -1.40 4.43
C ALA A 105 12.85 0.00 4.05
N ALA A 106 13.73 0.14 3.05
CA ALA A 106 14.20 1.45 2.60
C ALA A 106 13.06 2.34 2.11
N GLU A 107 12.10 1.77 1.37
CA GLU A 107 10.88 2.45 0.94
C GLU A 107 10.02 2.90 2.12
N THR A 108 9.88 2.06 3.16
CA THR A 108 9.17 2.41 4.39
C THR A 108 9.82 3.61 5.09
N TYR A 109 11.15 3.64 5.21
CA TYR A 109 11.87 4.79 5.77
C TYR A 109 11.72 6.06 4.92
N TRP A 110 11.68 5.93 3.60
CA TRP A 110 11.53 7.05 2.67
C TRP A 110 10.12 7.64 2.69
N LEU A 111 9.10 6.78 2.56
CA LEU A 111 7.70 7.17 2.39
C LEU A 111 6.99 7.48 3.70
N ASN A 112 7.35 6.82 4.81
CA ASN A 112 6.72 7.09 6.12
C ASN A 112 7.57 8.01 7.01
N GLY A 113 8.88 8.02 6.78
CA GLY A 113 9.85 8.79 7.55
C GLY A 113 10.52 7.97 8.65
N PRO A 114 11.73 8.37 9.09
CA PRO A 114 12.56 7.57 9.98
C PRO A 114 11.94 7.36 11.36
N ARG A 115 11.28 8.37 11.93
CA ARG A 115 10.68 8.29 13.27
C ARG A 115 9.62 7.20 13.37
N LEU A 116 8.72 7.13 12.39
CA LEU A 116 7.65 6.13 12.37
C LEU A 116 8.22 4.74 12.06
N ALA A 117 9.14 4.63 11.09
CA ALA A 117 9.78 3.36 10.76
C ALA A 117 10.56 2.76 11.94
N GLU A 118 11.27 3.59 12.71
CA GLU A 118 11.98 3.17 13.91
C GLU A 118 11.01 2.76 15.04
N ALA A 119 9.93 3.51 15.24
CA ALA A 119 8.90 3.17 16.21
C ALA A 119 8.19 1.84 15.87
N LEU A 120 8.01 1.54 14.59
CA LEU A 120 7.51 0.26 14.08
C LEU A 120 8.58 -0.85 14.06
N ARG A 121 9.79 -0.58 14.55
CA ARG A 121 10.93 -1.51 14.59
C ARG A 121 11.25 -2.11 13.22
N VAL A 122 11.13 -1.32 12.16
CA VAL A 122 11.49 -1.74 10.81
C VAL A 122 13.00 -1.75 10.69
N GLU A 123 13.54 -2.92 10.34
CA GLU A 123 14.98 -3.12 10.22
C GLU A 123 15.56 -2.31 9.05
N ARG A 124 16.50 -1.42 9.36
CA ARG A 124 17.19 -0.63 8.35
C ARG A 124 18.33 -1.43 7.71
N PRO A 125 18.60 -1.27 6.40
CA PRO A 125 19.79 -1.87 5.79
C PRO A 125 21.08 -1.47 6.53
N ARG A 126 21.84 -2.48 6.99
CA ARG A 126 23.11 -2.29 7.70
C ARG A 126 24.22 -1.86 6.74
N GLY A 127 25.03 -0.90 7.18
CA GLY A 127 26.14 -0.32 6.40
C GLY A 127 25.70 0.84 5.52
N TRP A 128 26.54 1.87 5.43
CA TRP A 128 26.26 3.08 4.65
C TRP A 128 26.07 2.77 3.15
N LEU A 129 26.93 1.93 2.58
CA LEU A 129 26.87 1.57 1.15
C LEU A 129 25.54 0.90 0.77
N ARG A 130 25.07 -0.08 1.54
CA ARG A 130 23.77 -0.74 1.30
C ARG A 130 22.62 0.24 1.46
N ARG A 131 22.68 1.14 2.45
CA ARG A 131 21.66 2.16 2.63
C ARG A 131 21.57 3.08 1.41
N CYS A 132 22.70 3.57 0.91
CA CYS A 132 22.75 4.40 -0.30
C CYS A 132 22.23 3.63 -1.53
N TYR A 133 22.65 2.38 -1.69
CA TYR A 133 22.17 1.52 -2.78
C TYR A 133 20.64 1.42 -2.81
N PHE A 134 20.01 1.04 -1.68
CA PHE A 134 18.55 0.93 -1.64
C PHE A 134 17.86 2.29 -1.75
N SER A 135 18.43 3.38 -1.21
CA SER A 135 17.89 4.73 -1.41
C SER A 135 17.89 5.14 -2.88
N VAL A 136 18.92 4.79 -3.65
CA VAL A 136 18.98 5.05 -5.10
C VAL A 136 17.91 4.24 -5.84
N LEU A 137 17.67 2.98 -5.45
CA LEU A 137 16.60 2.19 -6.03
C LEU A 137 15.22 2.80 -5.76
N VAL A 138 14.95 3.23 -4.52
CA VAL A 138 13.69 3.90 -4.15
C VAL A 138 13.51 5.19 -4.94
N LEU A 139 14.58 5.98 -5.10
CA LEU A 139 14.58 7.18 -5.94
C LEU A 139 14.26 6.82 -7.40
N GLY A 140 14.88 5.78 -7.95
CA GLY A 140 14.60 5.28 -9.30
C GLY A 140 13.13 4.90 -9.48
N GLN A 141 12.54 4.19 -8.52
CA GLN A 141 11.11 3.87 -8.51
C GLN A 141 10.24 5.14 -8.47
N CYS A 142 10.57 6.10 -7.61
CA CYS A 142 9.84 7.37 -7.52
C CYS A 142 9.90 8.14 -8.85
N LEU A 143 11.08 8.23 -9.47
CA LEU A 143 11.27 8.87 -10.78
C LEU A 143 10.48 8.16 -11.87
N PHE A 144 10.46 6.82 -11.87
CA PHE A 144 9.66 6.03 -12.80
C PHE A 144 8.16 6.33 -12.63
N PHE A 145 7.63 6.31 -11.41
CA PHE A 145 6.23 6.64 -11.14
C PHE A 145 5.89 8.10 -11.45
N ALA A 146 6.79 9.04 -11.16
CA ALA A 146 6.61 10.45 -11.51
C ALA A 146 6.59 10.63 -13.04
N ALA A 147 7.54 10.05 -13.77
CA ALA A 147 7.57 10.09 -15.22
C ALA A 147 6.31 9.50 -15.84
N MET A 148 5.86 8.34 -15.36
CA MET A 148 4.59 7.75 -15.78
C MET A 148 3.40 8.63 -15.43
N SER A 149 3.37 9.22 -14.25
CA SER A 149 2.26 10.06 -13.80
C SER A 149 2.17 11.33 -14.64
N TYR A 150 3.29 11.99 -14.94
CA TYR A 150 3.28 13.22 -15.73
C TYR A 150 3.22 13.01 -17.23
N SER A 151 3.52 11.81 -17.75
CA SER A 151 3.51 11.55 -19.20
C SER A 151 2.15 11.81 -19.85
N HIS A 152 1.03 11.72 -19.11
CA HIS A 152 -0.30 12.04 -19.66
C HIS A 152 -0.47 13.53 -20.01
N LYS A 153 0.26 14.43 -19.32
CA LYS A 153 0.19 15.88 -19.55
C LYS A 153 0.79 16.29 -20.90
N TRP A 154 1.65 15.45 -21.48
CA TRP A 154 2.36 15.74 -22.73
C TRP A 154 1.52 15.42 -23.97
N VAL A 155 0.59 14.46 -23.90
CA VAL A 155 -0.23 14.05 -25.06
C VAL A 155 -1.68 13.77 -24.64
N PRO A 156 -2.57 14.78 -24.66
CA PRO A 156 -3.98 14.64 -24.25
C PRO A 156 -4.75 13.56 -25.03
N ARG A 157 -4.40 13.33 -26.30
CA ARG A 157 -5.03 12.30 -27.14
C ARG A 157 -4.76 10.87 -26.67
N TRP A 158 -3.72 10.64 -25.88
CA TRP A 158 -3.39 9.32 -25.35
C TRP A 158 -4.14 8.98 -24.07
N ASP A 159 -4.77 9.96 -23.45
CA ASP A 159 -5.32 9.86 -22.11
C ASP A 159 -6.49 8.85 -22.02
N ALA A 160 -7.48 8.95 -22.91
CA ALA A 160 -8.62 8.04 -22.93
C ALA A 160 -8.21 6.57 -23.19
N ALA A 161 -7.38 6.35 -24.21
CA ALA A 161 -6.90 5.01 -24.55
C ALA A 161 -5.98 4.43 -23.46
N ARG A 162 -5.21 5.29 -22.79
CA ARG A 162 -4.36 4.91 -21.65
C ARG A 162 -5.18 4.52 -20.44
N ARG A 163 -6.24 5.27 -20.08
CA ARG A 163 -7.14 4.92 -18.98
C ARG A 163 -7.75 3.54 -19.17
N GLU A 164 -8.27 3.27 -20.36
CA GLU A 164 -8.90 1.98 -20.65
C GLU A 164 -7.88 0.84 -20.66
N ARG A 165 -6.67 1.07 -21.19
CA ARG A 165 -5.56 0.11 -21.06
C ARG A 165 -5.18 -0.13 -19.61
N LEU A 166 -5.01 0.92 -18.82
CA LEU A 166 -4.63 0.83 -17.41
C LEU A 166 -5.68 0.08 -16.60
N ARG A 167 -6.98 0.37 -16.83
CA ARG A 167 -8.10 -0.35 -16.21
C ARG A 167 -8.02 -1.85 -16.49
N ARG A 168 -7.83 -2.23 -17.76
CA ARG A 168 -7.68 -3.64 -18.15
C ARG A 168 -6.44 -4.27 -17.55
N THR A 169 -5.29 -3.61 -17.62
CA THR A 169 -4.03 -4.13 -17.08
C THR A 169 -4.10 -4.30 -15.56
N LEU A 170 -4.63 -3.34 -14.82
CA LEU A 170 -4.81 -3.46 -13.37
C LEU A 170 -5.79 -4.58 -13.02
N TYR A 171 -6.89 -4.72 -13.75
CA TYR A 171 -7.83 -5.83 -13.57
C TYR A 171 -7.17 -7.19 -13.83
N ASP A 172 -6.42 -7.31 -14.91
CA ASP A 172 -5.75 -8.56 -15.26
C ASP A 172 -4.65 -8.91 -14.24
N LEU A 173 -3.92 -7.92 -13.74
CA LEU A 173 -2.87 -8.10 -12.71
C LEU A 173 -3.42 -8.41 -11.32
N THR A 174 -4.65 -8.03 -11.02
CA THR A 174 -5.26 -8.24 -9.68
C THR A 174 -6.17 -9.46 -9.65
N VAL A 175 -6.90 -9.74 -10.73
CA VAL A 175 -7.90 -10.80 -10.78
C VAL A 175 -7.44 -12.00 -11.60
N ARG A 176 -6.96 -11.82 -12.83
CA ARG A 176 -6.84 -12.93 -13.79
C ARG A 176 -5.50 -13.67 -13.78
N ARG A 177 -4.39 -12.96 -13.61
CA ARG A 177 -3.03 -13.53 -13.82
C ARG A 177 -2.45 -14.10 -12.53
N GLY A 178 -2.95 -15.27 -12.10
CA GLY A 178 -2.48 -15.94 -10.87
C GLY A 178 -0.96 -16.16 -10.82
N GLU A 179 -0.34 -16.40 -11.97
CA GLU A 179 1.13 -16.53 -12.14
C GLU A 179 1.91 -15.28 -11.70
N LEU A 180 1.27 -14.10 -11.75
CA LEU A 180 1.84 -12.82 -11.34
C LEU A 180 1.40 -12.40 -9.92
N GLY A 181 0.80 -13.32 -9.16
CA GLY A 181 0.28 -13.03 -7.81
C GLY A 181 -1.12 -12.44 -7.79
N ALA A 182 -1.86 -12.48 -8.90
CA ALA A 182 -3.28 -12.14 -8.92
C ALA A 182 -4.11 -13.18 -8.15
N LEU A 183 -5.37 -12.84 -7.83
CA LEU A 183 -6.30 -13.76 -7.16
C LEU A 183 -6.60 -15.03 -7.98
N GLY A 184 -6.36 -15.02 -9.29
CA GLY A 184 -6.67 -16.12 -10.21
C GLY A 184 -8.16 -16.24 -10.58
N ALA A 185 -9.04 -15.72 -9.73
CA ALA A 185 -10.48 -15.63 -9.95
C ALA A 185 -11.08 -14.42 -9.20
N GLU A 186 -12.33 -14.10 -9.51
CA GLU A 186 -13.12 -13.17 -8.70
C GLU A 186 -13.38 -13.81 -7.34
N THR A 187 -13.00 -13.14 -6.24
CA THR A 187 -13.25 -13.61 -4.89
C THR A 187 -14.63 -13.17 -4.41
N ALA A 188 -15.34 -14.05 -3.72
CA ALA A 188 -16.62 -13.74 -3.09
C ALA A 188 -16.46 -12.95 -1.76
N PHE A 189 -15.23 -12.66 -1.34
CA PHE A 189 -14.90 -11.98 -0.08
C PHE A 189 -15.61 -12.62 1.13
N GLU A 190 -15.59 -13.95 1.21
CA GLU A 190 -16.15 -14.68 2.35
C GLU A 190 -15.46 -14.30 3.65
N PHE A 191 -16.20 -14.35 4.76
CA PHE A 191 -15.65 -14.09 6.09
C PHE A 191 -14.58 -15.13 6.45
N GLN A 192 -13.31 -14.77 6.27
CA GLN A 192 -12.18 -15.65 6.62
C GLN A 192 -11.93 -15.77 8.13
N TYR A 193 -12.36 -14.77 8.91
CA TYR A 193 -12.07 -14.72 10.34
C TYR A 193 -13.35 -14.56 11.15
N VAL A 194 -13.58 -15.52 12.04
CA VAL A 194 -14.60 -15.44 13.09
C VAL A 194 -13.88 -14.98 14.37
N PRO A 195 -14.16 -13.76 14.88
CA PRO A 195 -13.49 -13.24 16.04
C PRO A 195 -13.75 -14.08 17.29
N VAL A 196 -12.67 -14.51 17.96
CA VAL A 196 -12.70 -15.16 19.27
C VAL A 196 -12.21 -14.15 20.30
N LEU A 197 -13.00 -13.93 21.36
CA LEU A 197 -12.77 -12.84 22.33
C LEU A 197 -11.41 -12.91 23.04
N ASP A 198 -10.79 -14.10 23.13
CA ASP A 198 -9.60 -14.34 23.97
C ASP A 198 -8.27 -14.48 23.20
N THR A 199 -8.27 -14.43 21.86
CA THR A 199 -7.06 -14.69 21.05
C THR A 199 -6.74 -13.52 20.12
N MET A 200 -6.18 -12.44 20.68
CA MET A 200 -5.84 -11.21 19.94
C MET A 200 -4.37 -11.16 19.46
N ALA A 201 -3.58 -12.22 19.67
CA ALA A 201 -2.16 -12.20 19.33
C ALA A 201 -1.91 -12.82 17.95
N THR A 202 -1.82 -11.98 16.92
CA THR A 202 -1.15 -12.37 15.67
C THR A 202 0.33 -12.54 15.96
N GLU A 203 0.83 -13.77 15.86
CA GLU A 203 2.25 -14.06 16.02
C GLU A 203 3.10 -13.43 14.90
N VAL A 204 4.40 -13.25 15.16
CA VAL A 204 5.34 -12.77 14.14
C VAL A 204 5.48 -13.85 13.07
N GLY A 205 5.11 -13.52 11.84
CA GLY A 205 5.21 -14.45 10.71
C GLY A 205 6.66 -14.57 10.24
N THR A 206 7.06 -15.79 9.90
CA THR A 206 8.37 -16.04 9.27
C THR A 206 8.27 -15.98 7.74
N LEU A 207 9.39 -15.67 7.07
CA LEU A 207 9.44 -15.66 5.60
C LEU A 207 9.11 -17.04 5.03
N ASP A 208 9.59 -18.11 5.67
CA ASP A 208 9.34 -19.49 5.24
C ASP A 208 7.85 -19.85 5.30
N GLU A 209 7.13 -19.38 6.33
CA GLU A 209 5.68 -19.56 6.45
C GLU A 209 4.91 -18.74 5.41
N ALA A 210 5.31 -17.49 5.16
CA ALA A 210 4.71 -16.66 4.13
C ALA A 210 4.88 -17.31 2.74
N MET A 211 6.08 -17.80 2.44
CA MET A 211 6.35 -18.54 1.20
C MET A 211 5.59 -19.87 1.14
N ARG A 212 5.39 -20.57 2.26
CA ARG A 212 4.59 -21.80 2.32
C ARG A 212 3.12 -21.52 2.01
N ARG A 213 2.53 -20.50 2.65
CA ARG A 213 1.15 -20.08 2.36
C ARG A 213 0.97 -19.58 0.92
N GLY A 214 1.94 -18.83 0.39
CA GLY A 214 1.94 -18.42 -1.02
C GLY A 214 1.81 -19.64 -1.95
N ARG A 215 2.63 -20.68 -1.72
CA ARG A 215 2.56 -21.94 -2.46
C ARG A 215 1.22 -22.67 -2.29
N GLU A 216 0.66 -22.71 -1.09
CA GLU A 216 -0.62 -23.36 -0.78
C GLU A 216 -1.81 -22.64 -1.44
N LEU A 217 -1.76 -21.32 -1.56
CA LEU A 217 -2.78 -20.49 -2.24
C LEU A 217 -2.62 -20.49 -3.77
N GLY A 218 -1.76 -21.34 -4.34
CA GLY A 218 -1.49 -21.39 -5.78
C GLY A 218 -0.67 -20.23 -6.31
N VAL A 219 -0.18 -19.33 -5.44
CA VAL A 219 0.78 -18.28 -5.77
C VAL A 219 2.18 -18.93 -5.81
N GLY A 220 2.49 -19.58 -6.93
CA GLY A 220 3.82 -20.12 -7.20
C GLY A 220 3.91 -21.64 -7.30
N SER A 221 2.92 -22.33 -7.90
CA SER A 221 3.20 -23.64 -8.47
C SER A 221 3.97 -23.47 -9.78
N HIS A 222 5.30 -23.51 -9.73
CA HIS A 222 6.08 -24.41 -10.59
C HIS A 222 7.55 -24.47 -10.18
N GLU A 223 7.98 -25.72 -9.96
CA GLU A 223 9.31 -26.30 -9.95
C GLU A 223 10.54 -25.36 -10.08
N ARG A 224 11.39 -25.42 -9.06
CA ARG A 224 12.84 -25.28 -9.23
C ARG A 224 13.33 -26.34 -10.22
N ARG A 225 13.30 -26.04 -11.52
CA ARG A 225 14.21 -26.69 -12.47
C ARG A 225 15.51 -25.90 -12.48
N SER A 226 16.53 -26.56 -11.96
CA SER A 226 17.94 -26.21 -12.07
C SER A 226 18.30 -25.80 -13.50
N LEU A 227 18.93 -24.64 -13.63
CA LEU A 227 19.78 -24.26 -14.76
C LEU A 227 21.01 -23.58 -14.12
N TRP A 228 22.16 -24.23 -13.96
CA TRP A 228 23.17 -24.51 -15.01
C TRP A 228 22.69 -24.43 -16.45
#